data_AF-B8IQV3-F1
#
_entry.id   AF-B8IQV3-F1
#
_cell.length_a   1.000
_cell.length_b   1.000
_cell.length_c   1.000
_cell.angle_alpha   90.00
_cell.angle_beta   90.00
_cell.angle_gamma   90.00
#
_symmetry.space_group_name_H-M   'P 1'
#
loop_
_entity.id
_entity.type
_entity.pdbx_description
1 polymer ?
#
loop_
_entity_poly.entity_id
_entity_poly.type
_entity_poly.pdbx_seq_one_letter_code
_entity_poly.pdbx_strand_id
1 'polypeptide(L)'
;MKHPSPMRSRPAPGSMREPSCLHRQRGTARLGPVGSRHGTPALAALLLTLLPALAPATIEGDAIPEPLAGARGDPVRGRAIATDPRRGLCTLCHAGLGGRAEGDVGPNLARVGARLTPGQLRLRLVDGRVLNPDTIMPSYYRVEGLTRVGAAWRGKPILEADEIEDVIAYLATLRGEGETR
;
A
#
# COMPACT_ATOMS: atom_id res chain seq x y z
N MET A 1 -26.84 28.97 -28.95
CA MET A 1 -28.13 28.45 -28.45
C MET A 1 -27.86 27.33 -27.46
N LYS A 2 -28.41 27.44 -26.23
CA LYS A 2 -28.28 26.45 -25.14
C LYS A 2 -29.46 25.49 -25.18
N HIS A 3 -29.24 24.19 -25.03
CA HIS A 3 -30.28 23.23 -24.65
C HIS A 3 -29.85 22.47 -23.40
N PRO A 4 -30.53 22.63 -22.26
CA PRO A 4 -30.30 21.79 -21.08
C PRO A 4 -31.19 20.53 -21.12
N SER A 5 -30.59 19.37 -20.84
CA SER A 5 -31.30 18.10 -20.63
C SER A 5 -31.96 18.07 -19.23
N PRO A 6 -33.17 17.48 -19.08
CA PRO A 6 -33.86 17.44 -17.80
C PRO A 6 -33.36 16.31 -16.88
N MET A 7 -33.07 16.65 -15.63
CA MET A 7 -32.86 15.71 -14.52
C MET A 7 -34.19 15.04 -14.13
N ARG A 8 -34.18 13.70 -14.01
CA ARG A 8 -35.26 12.94 -13.35
C ARG A 8 -34.81 12.51 -11.96
N SER A 9 -35.51 13.01 -10.95
CA SER A 9 -35.43 12.63 -9.54
C SER A 9 -36.24 11.35 -9.27
N ARG A 10 -35.73 10.47 -8.40
CA ARG A 10 -36.48 9.34 -7.82
C ARG A 10 -36.48 9.45 -6.28
N PRO A 11 -37.60 9.09 -5.63
CA PRO A 11 -37.79 9.24 -4.19
C PRO A 11 -37.21 8.09 -3.36
N ALA A 12 -36.96 8.35 -2.08
CA ALA A 12 -36.77 7.40 -0.97
C ALA A 12 -37.76 7.78 0.17
N PRO A 13 -37.90 7.05 1.29
CA PRO A 13 -37.69 5.63 1.61
C PRO A 13 -38.96 4.97 2.23
N GLY A 14 -39.04 3.64 2.27
CA GLY A 14 -40.10 2.90 2.95
C GLY A 14 -39.58 2.12 4.16
N SER A 15 -39.97 2.55 5.37
CA SER A 15 -39.71 1.88 6.65
C SER A 15 -40.79 0.82 6.92
N MET A 16 -40.41 -0.43 7.18
CA MET A 16 -41.30 -1.43 7.77
C MET A 16 -40.68 -2.10 9.00
N ARG A 17 -41.20 -1.63 10.13
CA ARG A 17 -41.45 -2.23 11.45
C ARG A 17 -41.14 -3.72 11.67
N GLU A 18 -40.53 -3.97 12.83
CA GLU A 18 -40.43 -5.25 13.54
C GLU A 18 -41.79 -5.79 14.00
N PRO A 19 -41.83 -7.09 14.34
CA PRO A 19 -42.58 -7.57 15.49
C PRO A 19 -41.68 -8.31 16.49
N SER A 20 -41.64 -7.81 17.71
CA SER A 20 -41.27 -8.54 18.92
C SER A 20 -42.32 -9.61 19.22
N CYS A 21 -41.89 -10.85 19.51
CA CYS A 21 -42.72 -11.83 20.19
C CYS A 21 -41.94 -12.46 21.35
N LEU A 22 -42.46 -12.20 22.55
CA LEU A 22 -42.22 -12.89 23.80
C LEU A 22 -42.42 -14.40 23.66
N HIS A 23 -41.60 -15.17 24.38
CA HIS A 23 -41.95 -16.33 25.22
C HIS A 23 -40.63 -17.06 25.54
N ARG A 24 -40.35 -17.66 26.70
CA ARG A 24 -41.14 -17.98 27.89
C ARG A 24 -40.21 -18.85 28.76
N GLN A 25 -40.56 -18.92 30.05
CA GLN A 25 -40.28 -19.98 31.02
C GLN A 25 -39.01 -19.91 31.88
N ARG A 26 -39.29 -19.64 33.15
CA ARG A 26 -38.54 -20.01 34.35
C ARG A 26 -38.48 -21.54 34.47
N GLY A 27 -37.30 -22.08 34.76
CA GLY A 27 -37.09 -23.48 35.13
C GLY A 27 -36.18 -23.55 36.36
N THR A 28 -36.62 -24.30 37.36
CA THR A 28 -36.06 -24.40 38.71
C THR A 28 -34.79 -25.25 38.80
N ALA A 29 -33.97 -24.89 39.79
CA ALA A 29 -32.72 -25.47 40.25
C ALA A 29 -32.60 -27.01 40.30
N ARG A 30 -31.38 -27.51 40.06
CA ARG A 30 -30.72 -28.58 40.83
C ARG A 30 -29.22 -28.34 40.89
N LEU A 31 -28.67 -28.22 42.10
CA LEU A 31 -27.23 -28.31 42.37
C LEU A 31 -26.80 -29.78 42.32
N GLY A 32 -25.71 -30.06 41.61
CA GLY A 32 -24.97 -31.31 41.62
C GLY A 32 -23.50 -31.07 42.00
N PRO A 33 -22.79 -32.07 42.56
CA PRO A 33 -21.56 -31.85 43.31
C PRO A 33 -20.32 -31.65 42.44
N VAL A 34 -19.37 -30.95 43.07
CA VAL A 34 -17.97 -30.66 42.71
C VAL A 34 -17.27 -31.85 42.06
N GLY A 35 -16.84 -31.66 40.80
CA GLY A 35 -15.87 -32.49 40.10
C GLY A 35 -14.55 -31.74 39.96
N SER A 36 -13.50 -32.29 40.58
CA SER A 36 -12.13 -31.79 40.61
C SER A 36 -11.60 -31.48 39.20
N ARG A 37 -11.23 -30.22 38.98
CA ARG A 37 -10.50 -29.78 37.79
C ARG A 37 -9.01 -29.90 38.12
N HIS A 38 -8.34 -30.89 37.54
CA HIS A 38 -6.89 -30.90 37.44
C HIS A 38 -6.46 -29.67 36.64
N GLY A 39 -5.92 -28.67 37.34
CA GLY A 39 -5.37 -27.46 36.72
C GLY A 39 -4.09 -27.79 36.00
N THR A 40 -4.14 -27.84 34.68
CA THR A 40 -2.95 -27.67 33.85
C THR A 40 -2.54 -26.19 33.94
N PRO A 41 -1.32 -25.85 34.36
CA PRO A 41 -0.87 -24.47 34.33
C PRO A 41 -0.76 -24.03 32.86
N ALA A 42 -1.66 -23.16 32.43
CA ALA A 42 -1.57 -22.51 31.13
C ALA A 42 -0.32 -21.62 31.14
N LEU A 43 0.75 -22.11 30.51
CA LEU A 43 1.90 -21.30 30.11
C LEU A 43 1.42 -20.24 29.12
N ALA A 44 1.14 -19.04 29.62
CA ALA A 44 0.91 -17.86 28.79
C ALA A 44 2.24 -17.47 28.13
N ALA A 45 2.50 -17.99 26.93
CA ALA A 45 3.61 -17.54 26.10
C ALA A 45 3.32 -16.10 25.62
N LEU A 46 4.03 -15.13 26.19
CA LEU A 46 4.02 -13.74 25.74
C LEU A 46 4.78 -13.66 24.41
N LEU A 47 4.07 -13.83 23.29
CA LEU A 47 4.64 -13.55 21.96
C LEU A 47 4.84 -12.04 21.84
N LEU A 48 6.07 -11.58 22.06
CA LEU A 48 6.47 -10.22 21.77
C LEU A 48 6.44 -10.05 20.24
N THR A 49 5.39 -9.39 19.73
CA THR A 49 5.28 -9.08 18.31
C THR A 49 6.32 -8.02 17.98
N LEU A 50 7.42 -8.42 17.32
CA LEU A 50 8.39 -7.49 16.75
C LEU A 50 7.69 -6.81 15.57
N LEU A 51 7.22 -5.58 15.76
CA LEU A 51 6.78 -4.75 14.65
C LEU A 51 8.01 -4.52 13.74
N PRO A 52 7.93 -4.80 12.43
CA PRO A 52 9.03 -4.53 11.54
C PRO A 52 9.27 -3.02 11.52
N ALA A 53 10.40 -2.60 12.08
CA ALA A 53 10.89 -1.24 11.92
C ALA A 53 11.35 -1.06 10.47
N LEU A 54 11.00 0.07 9.86
CA LEU A 54 11.53 0.40 8.53
C LEU A 54 13.06 0.41 8.59
N ALA A 55 13.68 -0.13 7.54
CA ALA A 55 15.13 -0.03 7.41
C ALA A 55 15.53 1.45 7.34
N PRO A 56 16.52 1.90 8.14
CA PRO A 56 16.98 3.28 8.06
C PRO A 56 17.60 3.54 6.69
N ALA A 57 17.37 4.72 6.15
CA ALA A 57 17.92 5.16 4.87
C ALA A 57 18.63 6.51 5.05
N THR A 58 19.90 6.57 4.68
CA THR A 58 20.69 7.81 4.69
C THR A 58 20.52 8.52 3.37
N ILE A 59 20.18 9.82 3.43
CA ILE A 59 20.07 10.66 2.24
C ILE A 59 21.38 11.40 2.04
N GLU A 60 21.95 11.26 0.85
CA GLU A 60 23.15 11.98 0.40
C GLU A 60 22.80 12.77 -0.86
N GLY A 61 22.74 14.10 -0.74
CA GLY A 61 22.31 14.96 -1.85
C GLY A 61 20.89 14.62 -2.30
N ASP A 62 20.75 14.18 -3.55
CA ASP A 62 19.48 13.81 -4.17
C ASP A 62 19.27 12.28 -4.28
N ALA A 63 19.99 11.51 -3.46
CA ALA A 63 20.00 10.05 -3.51
C ALA A 63 19.93 9.40 -2.11
N ILE A 64 19.48 8.14 -2.10
CA ILE A 64 19.77 7.18 -1.03
C ILE A 64 20.72 6.15 -1.66
N PRO A 65 22.05 6.25 -1.46
CA PRO A 65 23.00 5.43 -2.22
C PRO A 65 22.85 3.93 -1.95
N GLU A 66 22.75 3.58 -0.67
CA GLU A 66 22.71 2.18 -0.23
C GLU A 66 21.32 1.54 -0.43
N PRO A 67 21.25 0.25 -0.81
CA PRO A 67 20.00 -0.49 -0.87
C PRO A 67 19.31 -0.60 0.49
N LEU A 68 17.98 -0.52 0.50
CA LEU A 68 17.20 -0.75 1.70
C LEU A 68 17.38 -2.18 2.19
N ALA A 69 17.66 -2.35 3.48
CA ALA A 69 17.87 -3.66 4.12
C ALA A 69 18.93 -4.55 3.44
N GLY A 70 19.83 -3.99 2.62
CA GLY A 70 20.82 -4.76 1.84
C GLY A 70 20.22 -5.62 0.72
N ALA A 71 18.96 -5.37 0.34
CA ALA A 71 18.26 -6.18 -0.64
C ALA A 71 18.83 -6.03 -2.05
N ARG A 72 18.71 -7.09 -2.85
CA ARG A 72 19.04 -7.12 -4.27
C ARG A 72 17.74 -7.22 -5.05
N GLY A 73 17.40 -6.16 -5.78
CA GLY A 73 16.15 -6.10 -6.54
C GLY A 73 16.11 -7.09 -7.71
N ASP A 74 14.91 -7.62 -7.98
CA ASP A 74 14.56 -8.41 -9.16
C ASP A 74 13.75 -7.54 -10.14
N PRO A 75 14.25 -7.26 -11.35
CA PRO A 75 13.55 -6.40 -12.31
C PRO A 75 12.26 -7.02 -12.86
N VAL A 76 12.12 -8.35 -12.87
CA VAL A 76 10.88 -9.01 -13.31
C VAL A 76 9.78 -8.80 -12.28
N ARG A 77 10.10 -9.00 -10.99
CA ARG A 77 9.19 -8.68 -9.88
C ARG A 77 8.90 -7.19 -9.82
N GLY A 78 9.90 -6.35 -10.05
CA GLY A 78 9.76 -4.90 -10.08
C GLY A 78 8.78 -4.41 -11.13
N ARG A 79 8.85 -4.98 -12.34
CA ARG A 79 7.88 -4.69 -13.40
C ARG A 79 6.47 -5.10 -12.98
N ALA A 80 6.32 -6.28 -12.39
CA ALA A 80 5.02 -6.76 -11.92
C ALA A 80 4.43 -5.80 -10.88
N ILE A 81 5.21 -5.39 -9.88
CA ILE A 81 4.77 -4.44 -8.84
C ILE A 81 4.40 -3.08 -9.45
N ALA A 82 5.27 -2.51 -10.29
CA ALA A 82 5.09 -1.18 -10.85
C ALA A 82 3.85 -1.08 -11.76
N THR A 83 3.51 -2.17 -12.44
CA THR A 83 2.37 -2.22 -13.37
C THR A 83 1.11 -2.84 -12.76
N ASP A 84 1.15 -3.25 -11.49
CA ASP A 84 0.00 -3.84 -10.80
C ASP A 84 -1.07 -2.77 -10.47
N PRO A 85 -2.32 -2.94 -10.92
CA PRO A 85 -3.44 -2.01 -10.67
C PRO A 85 -3.96 -2.04 -9.21
N ARG A 86 -3.29 -2.72 -8.29
CA ARG A 86 -3.63 -2.83 -6.86
C ARG A 86 -2.42 -2.70 -5.92
N ARG A 87 -1.20 -2.59 -6.45
CA ARG A 87 0.03 -2.50 -5.63
C ARG A 87 0.82 -1.23 -5.93
N GLY A 88 1.68 -1.23 -6.96
CA GLY A 88 2.52 -0.07 -7.29
C GLY A 88 1.75 1.07 -7.94
N LEU A 89 0.72 0.76 -8.74
CA LEU A 89 -0.17 1.73 -9.38
C LEU A 89 0.55 2.80 -10.22
N CYS A 90 1.81 2.58 -10.58
CA CYS A 90 2.65 3.61 -11.19
C CYS A 90 2.10 4.06 -12.54
N THR A 91 1.46 3.14 -13.26
CA THR A 91 0.88 3.41 -14.58
C THR A 91 -0.29 4.38 -14.51
N LEU A 92 -0.99 4.51 -13.38
CA LEU A 92 -2.06 5.53 -13.23
C LEU A 92 -1.57 6.95 -13.47
N CYS A 93 -0.29 7.23 -13.19
CA CYS A 93 0.30 8.55 -13.34
C CYS A 93 1.38 8.63 -14.41
N HIS A 94 2.05 7.53 -14.75
CA HIS A 94 3.22 7.53 -15.61
C HIS A 94 3.05 6.66 -16.84
N ALA A 95 3.47 7.18 -17.99
CA ALA A 95 3.67 6.42 -19.21
C ALA A 95 5.07 5.80 -19.33
N GLY A 96 5.23 4.85 -20.26
CA GLY A 96 6.52 4.26 -20.61
C GLY A 96 6.95 3.10 -19.70
N LEU A 97 6.00 2.47 -19.03
CA LEU A 97 6.21 1.29 -18.18
C LEU A 97 5.73 0.00 -18.87
N GLY A 98 5.17 0.08 -20.09
CA GLY A 98 4.73 -1.07 -20.89
C GLY A 98 3.52 -1.79 -20.29
N GLY A 99 2.69 -1.05 -19.53
CA GLY A 99 1.48 -1.54 -18.86
C GLY A 99 0.20 -0.98 -19.49
N ARG A 100 -0.94 -1.38 -18.96
CA ARG A 100 -2.25 -0.81 -19.34
C ARG A 100 -2.54 0.42 -18.47
N ALA A 101 -3.15 1.45 -19.05
CA ALA A 101 -3.46 2.74 -18.41
C ALA A 101 -2.20 3.47 -17.92
N GLU A 102 -1.66 4.35 -18.76
CA GLU A 102 -0.35 5.02 -18.66
C GLU A 102 -0.55 6.53 -18.56
N GLY A 103 -1.07 7.01 -17.44
CA GLY A 103 -1.44 8.40 -17.24
C GLY A 103 -0.31 9.40 -17.55
N ASP A 104 -0.70 10.67 -17.66
CA ASP A 104 0.16 11.81 -18.04
C ASP A 104 0.37 12.82 -16.90
N VAL A 105 -0.01 12.44 -15.68
CA VAL A 105 0.13 13.29 -14.49
C VAL A 105 1.59 13.41 -14.05
N GLY A 106 2.35 12.32 -14.17
CA GLY A 106 3.77 12.25 -13.93
C GLY A 106 4.58 12.19 -15.23
N PRO A 107 5.90 12.44 -15.17
CA PRO A 107 6.76 12.35 -16.35
C PRO A 107 6.82 10.93 -16.93
N ASN A 108 7.01 10.82 -18.24
CA ASN A 108 7.26 9.54 -18.89
C ASN A 108 8.54 8.87 -18.36
N LEU A 109 8.45 7.58 -18.05
CA LEU A 109 9.51 6.79 -17.41
C LEU A 109 10.29 5.87 -18.37
N ALA A 110 9.97 5.82 -19.66
CA ALA A 110 10.61 4.93 -20.64
C ALA A 110 12.15 5.05 -20.70
N ARG A 111 12.69 6.22 -20.31
CA ARG A 111 14.13 6.53 -20.28
C ARG A 111 14.64 6.92 -18.90
N VAL A 112 13.94 6.55 -17.83
CA VAL A 112 14.32 6.98 -16.47
C VAL A 112 15.66 6.39 -16.02
N GLY A 113 15.94 5.12 -16.35
CA GLY A 113 17.21 4.45 -16.04
C GLY A 113 18.41 4.96 -16.86
N ALA A 114 18.19 5.82 -17.85
CA ALA A 114 19.25 6.55 -18.56
C ALA A 114 19.53 7.92 -17.93
N ARG A 115 18.64 8.42 -17.08
CA ARG A 115 18.70 9.77 -16.49
C ARG A 115 19.04 9.77 -15.01
N LEU A 116 18.64 8.72 -14.29
CA LEU A 116 18.76 8.62 -12.84
C LEU A 116 19.54 7.37 -12.44
N THR A 117 20.37 7.52 -11.42
CA THR A 117 21.04 6.42 -10.74
C THR A 117 20.06 5.63 -9.85
N PRO A 118 20.38 4.38 -9.47
CA PRO A 118 19.56 3.62 -8.52
C PRO A 118 19.28 4.37 -7.21
N GLY A 119 20.27 5.09 -6.66
CA GLY A 119 20.08 5.86 -5.43
C GLY A 119 19.13 7.04 -5.58
N GLN A 120 19.15 7.71 -6.73
CA GLN A 120 18.20 8.77 -7.06
C GLN A 120 16.77 8.25 -7.29
N LEU A 121 16.63 7.06 -7.87
CA LEU A 121 15.36 6.37 -7.99
C LEU A 121 14.82 5.97 -6.60
N ARG A 122 15.71 5.49 -5.73
CA ARG A 122 15.37 5.09 -4.36
C ARG A 122 14.80 6.24 -3.55
N LEU A 123 15.44 7.41 -3.55
CA LEU A 123 14.91 8.57 -2.82
C LEU A 123 13.51 8.96 -3.29
N ARG A 124 13.26 8.91 -4.61
CA ARG A 124 11.93 9.22 -5.17
C ARG A 124 10.86 8.26 -4.66
N LEU A 125 11.14 6.95 -4.63
CA LEU A 125 10.20 5.93 -4.16
C LEU A 125 10.04 5.94 -2.63
N VAL A 126 11.12 6.14 -1.87
CA VAL A 126 11.10 6.20 -0.41
C VAL A 126 10.33 7.42 0.08
N ASP A 127 10.76 8.61 -0.33
CA ASP A 127 10.09 9.88 -0.01
C ASP A 127 10.43 10.99 -1.01
N GLY A 128 9.76 10.99 -2.17
CA GLY A 128 9.95 12.02 -3.20
C GLY A 128 9.64 13.45 -2.74
N ARG A 129 8.95 13.62 -1.60
CA ARG A 129 8.65 14.93 -1.01
C ARG A 129 9.89 15.65 -0.52
N VAL A 130 10.98 14.92 -0.24
CA VAL A 130 12.29 15.50 0.08
C VAL A 130 12.83 16.30 -1.11
N LEU A 131 12.57 15.85 -2.34
CA LEU A 131 13.01 16.51 -3.57
C LEU A 131 12.02 17.58 -4.04
N ASN A 132 10.73 17.31 -3.89
CA ASN A 132 9.65 18.24 -4.25
C ASN A 132 8.51 18.13 -3.22
N PRO A 133 8.40 19.05 -2.25
CA PRO A 133 7.36 19.03 -1.23
C PRO A 133 5.92 19.08 -1.79
N ASP A 134 5.75 19.55 -3.01
CA ASP A 134 4.45 19.68 -3.69
C ASP A 134 4.16 18.47 -4.61
N THR A 135 5.04 17.46 -4.65
CA THR A 135 4.78 16.24 -5.43
C THR A 135 3.52 15.54 -4.93
N ILE A 136 2.70 15.11 -5.89
CA ILE A 136 1.57 14.23 -5.62
C ILE A 136 1.95 12.75 -5.67
N MET A 137 3.16 12.42 -6.14
CA MET A 137 3.64 11.04 -6.17
C MET A 137 3.73 10.52 -4.74
N PRO A 138 3.12 9.37 -4.41
CA PRO A 138 3.15 8.85 -3.04
C PRO A 138 4.57 8.54 -2.55
N SER A 139 4.84 8.78 -1.27
CA SER A 139 6.00 8.23 -0.56
C SER A 139 5.70 6.77 -0.24
N TYR A 140 6.31 5.82 -0.97
CA TYR A 140 5.94 4.40 -0.90
C TYR A 140 6.53 3.69 0.32
N TYR A 141 7.60 4.21 0.91
CA TYR A 141 8.28 3.63 2.09
C TYR A 141 8.22 4.55 3.32
N ARG A 142 7.10 5.24 3.54
CA ARG A 142 6.90 6.17 4.66
C ARG A 142 5.71 5.75 5.52
N VAL A 143 5.87 5.78 6.85
CA VAL A 143 4.80 5.44 7.82
C VAL A 143 4.47 6.57 8.80
N GLU A 144 5.28 7.63 8.83
CA GLU A 144 5.16 8.74 9.77
C GLU A 144 4.65 10.02 9.12
N GLY A 145 4.12 10.97 9.91
CA GLY A 145 3.60 12.24 9.41
C GLY A 145 2.41 12.12 8.46
N LEU A 146 1.71 10.98 8.51
CA LEU A 146 0.51 10.72 7.73
C LEU A 146 -0.74 11.04 8.55
N THR A 147 -1.80 11.54 7.90
CA THR A 147 -3.07 11.85 8.56
C THR A 147 -4.19 10.98 8.02
N ARG A 148 -5.13 10.59 8.90
CA ARG A 148 -6.33 9.81 8.54
C ARG A 148 -6.04 8.49 7.79
N VAL A 149 -4.94 7.83 8.13
CA VAL A 149 -4.60 6.51 7.57
C VAL A 149 -5.61 5.45 8.03
N GLY A 150 -6.16 4.71 7.06
CA GLY A 150 -7.10 3.61 7.31
C GLY A 150 -6.48 2.54 8.20
N ALA A 151 -7.28 1.92 9.06
CA ALA A 151 -6.78 1.03 10.13
C ALA A 151 -5.89 -0.11 9.61
N ALA A 152 -6.20 -0.68 8.44
CA ALA A 152 -5.43 -1.77 7.83
C ALA A 152 -4.00 -1.38 7.42
N TRP A 153 -3.73 -0.09 7.24
CA TRP A 153 -2.49 0.45 6.66
C TRP A 153 -1.63 1.23 7.66
N ARG A 154 -2.07 1.36 8.92
CA ARG A 154 -1.32 2.11 9.94
C ARG A 154 -0.01 1.41 10.27
N GLY A 155 1.07 2.18 10.31
CA GLY A 155 2.41 1.67 10.63
C GLY A 155 3.01 0.76 9.55
N LYS A 156 2.43 0.75 8.34
CA LYS A 156 2.90 -0.07 7.23
C LYS A 156 3.20 0.81 6.01
N PRO A 157 4.34 0.61 5.34
CA PRO A 157 4.59 1.30 4.08
C PRO A 157 3.66 0.76 2.98
N ILE A 158 3.58 1.46 1.85
CA ILE A 158 2.81 0.98 0.69
C ILE A 158 3.53 -0.21 0.05
N LEU A 159 4.85 -0.12 -0.08
CA LEU A 159 5.75 -1.17 -0.55
C LEU A 159 6.78 -1.48 0.53
N GLU A 160 7.17 -2.74 0.68
CA GLU A 160 8.26 -3.15 1.57
C GLU A 160 9.65 -2.85 0.96
N ALA A 161 10.71 -2.98 1.75
CA ALA A 161 12.08 -2.68 1.30
C ALA A 161 12.47 -3.47 0.03
N ASP A 162 12.20 -4.78 0.03
CA ASP A 162 12.49 -5.64 -1.11
C ASP A 162 11.69 -5.24 -2.35
N GLU A 163 10.41 -4.88 -2.18
CA GLU A 163 9.55 -4.43 -3.28
C GLU A 163 10.04 -3.11 -3.88
N ILE A 164 10.54 -2.19 -3.06
CA ILE A 164 11.17 -0.95 -3.52
C ILE A 164 12.41 -1.26 -4.36
N GLU A 165 13.29 -2.14 -3.88
CA GLU A 165 14.50 -2.51 -4.62
C GLU A 165 14.19 -3.25 -5.93
N ASP A 166 13.17 -4.10 -5.96
CA ASP A 166 12.69 -4.73 -7.19
C ASP A 166 12.26 -3.68 -8.22
N VAL A 167 11.43 -2.71 -7.79
CA VAL A 167 10.97 -1.63 -8.66
C VAL A 167 12.15 -0.80 -9.17
N ILE A 168 13.13 -0.48 -8.32
CA ILE A 168 14.35 0.23 -8.72
C ILE A 168 15.13 -0.57 -9.77
N ALA A 169 15.29 -1.88 -9.56
CA ALA A 169 15.97 -2.76 -10.50
C ALA A 169 15.27 -2.73 -11.87
N TYR A 170 13.94 -2.76 -11.90
CA TYR A 170 13.16 -2.60 -13.14
C TYR A 170 13.38 -1.23 -13.78
N LEU A 171 13.18 -0.13 -13.04
CA LEU A 171 13.29 1.24 -13.58
C LEU A 171 14.69 1.53 -14.12
N ALA A 172 15.73 0.95 -13.53
CA ALA A 172 17.11 1.06 -14.01
C ALA A 172 17.32 0.44 -15.42
N THR A 173 16.47 -0.51 -15.82
CA THR A 173 16.48 -1.10 -17.18
C THR A 173 15.88 -0.19 -18.25
N LEU A 174 15.05 0.78 -17.85
CA LEU A 174 14.31 1.65 -18.78
C LEU A 174 15.20 2.76 -19.33
N ARG A 175 15.96 2.45 -20.38
CA ARG A 175 16.91 3.38 -21.02
C ARG A 175 16.44 3.92 -22.38
N GLY A 176 15.20 3.58 -22.77
CA GLY A 176 14.61 3.81 -24.09
C GLY A 176 14.64 2.55 -24.94
N GLU A 177 13.72 2.42 -25.89
CA GLU A 177 13.79 1.32 -26.86
C GLU A 177 15.01 1.52 -27.77
N GLY A 178 15.74 0.44 -27.99
CA GLY A 178 16.38 0.22 -29.27
C GLY A 178 15.26 0.04 -30.29
N GLU A 179 14.86 1.12 -30.92
CA GLU A 179 14.02 1.11 -32.12
C GLU A 179 14.85 0.47 -33.25
N THR A 180 14.83 -0.85 -33.36
CA THR A 180 15.12 -1.49 -34.65
C THR A 180 13.95 -1.20 -35.56
N ARG A 181 14.16 -0.18 -36.39
CA ARG A 181 13.44 0.07 -37.64
C ARG A 181 13.42 -1.17 -38.54
#